data_AF-A0A838SFH7-F1
#
_entry.id   AF-A0A838SFH7-F1
#
_cell.length_a   1.000
_cell.length_b   1.000
_cell.length_c   1.000
_cell.angle_alpha   90.00
_cell.angle_beta   90.00
_cell.angle_gamma   90.00
#
_symmetry.space_group_name_H-M   'P 1'
#
loop_
_entity.id
_entity.type
_entity.pdbx_description
1 polymer ?
#
loop_
_entity_poly.entity_id
_entity_poly.type
_entity_poly.pdbx_seq_one_letter_code
_entity_poly.pdbx_strand_id
1 'polypeptide(L)'
;MSDSPTGASQPELTVATTRQEQALLQALEALEQAEPFAKAKYQPEVVRRATDLFESDEGLQIVRGQAHRFDSAGVFHAGPWEHPDRLLPELVGGGLRAEGQYSSLEMLSELRVLSIAAGDSQHPKFSAQLAQFFLQTVMGLNLDLLYGSETEESRLRPKVYARARRILAMIEQEISSEGLLEHVLDDIDARVAQRPIDVSLTLKMIEQAKNIQKDPDPKLAARLDRYIKATGPPTPLAKKAGSPTDYRNLLAKATAHEIENEAKVVGKLLTLTGLSSEYHVAFLQHVLKNDDTGTLAIALDLTEVGQAHMEQYREKVFELMRLTIHPATSWIIYGFQQMLERMLLARPEVADGLTKLLNLDLCSTAQQVTKKHLPRGTGITANAAIVGGGIAMLGQPLGVGQGNNPTCQGARGLSLWSLHDPGYLLQLLTSAARD
;
A
#
# COMPACT_ATOMS: atom_id res chain seq x y z
N MET A 1 1.76 -49.52 -11.21
CA MET A 1 0.41 -48.91 -11.22
C MET A 1 0.45 -47.80 -10.17
N SER A 2 1.20 -46.71 -10.33
CA SER A 2 1.08 -45.61 -11.30
C SER A 2 -0.33 -45.06 -11.37
N ASP A 3 -0.60 -44.02 -10.60
CA ASP A 3 -1.60 -43.01 -10.95
C ASP A 3 -1.07 -41.64 -10.55
N SER A 4 -0.66 -40.88 -11.57
CA SER A 4 -0.39 -39.46 -11.53
C SER A 4 -1.66 -38.74 -11.99
N PRO A 5 -2.12 -37.67 -11.33
CA PRO A 5 -3.13 -36.82 -11.91
C PRO A 5 -2.46 -35.90 -12.93
N THR A 6 -2.62 -36.27 -14.20
CA THR A 6 -2.33 -35.45 -15.37
C THR A 6 -3.56 -34.61 -15.67
N GLY A 7 -3.40 -33.31 -15.91
CA GLY A 7 -4.43 -32.47 -16.53
C GLY A 7 -4.77 -31.20 -15.76
N ALA A 8 -3.92 -30.17 -15.88
CA ALA A 8 -4.39 -28.80 -15.76
C ALA A 8 -5.16 -28.48 -17.05
N SER A 9 -6.50 -28.55 -16.99
CA SER A 9 -7.38 -28.18 -18.09
C SER A 9 -7.24 -26.68 -18.36
N GLN A 10 -6.82 -26.31 -19.57
CA GLN A 10 -6.96 -24.92 -20.05
C GLN A 10 -8.46 -24.56 -20.06
N PRO A 11 -8.86 -23.37 -19.60
CA PRO A 11 -10.26 -22.97 -19.62
C PRO A 11 -10.77 -22.86 -21.07
N GLU A 12 -11.89 -23.52 -21.39
CA GLU A 12 -12.54 -23.43 -22.70
C GLU A 12 -12.98 -21.98 -22.97
N LEU A 13 -12.53 -21.41 -24.09
CA LEU A 13 -12.90 -20.06 -24.53
C LEU A 13 -14.41 -19.98 -24.83
N THR A 14 -15.07 -18.92 -24.34
CA THR A 14 -16.49 -18.70 -24.67
C THR A 14 -16.65 -18.30 -26.14
N VAL A 15 -17.80 -18.63 -26.74
CA VAL A 15 -18.13 -18.28 -28.14
C VAL A 15 -17.99 -16.77 -28.41
N ALA A 16 -18.31 -15.92 -27.42
CA ALA A 16 -18.15 -14.48 -27.54
C ALA A 16 -16.68 -14.07 -27.60
N THR A 17 -15.84 -14.64 -26.74
CA THR A 17 -14.40 -14.38 -26.69
C THR A 17 -13.70 -14.83 -27.98
N THR A 18 -14.05 -16.00 -28.52
CA THR A 18 -13.52 -16.49 -29.82
C THR A 18 -13.86 -15.53 -30.97
N ARG A 19 -15.07 -14.96 -30.98
CA ARG A 19 -15.45 -13.97 -32.01
C ARG A 19 -14.66 -12.66 -31.88
N GLN A 20 -14.39 -12.22 -30.66
CA GLN A 20 -13.56 -11.03 -30.41
C GLN A 20 -12.11 -11.25 -30.82
N GLU A 21 -11.56 -12.43 -30.52
CA GLU A 21 -10.23 -12.85 -30.97
C GLU A 21 -10.11 -12.80 -32.51
N GLN A 22 -11.03 -13.46 -33.22
CA GLN A 22 -11.04 -13.44 -34.68
C GLN A 22 -11.13 -12.02 -35.25
N ALA A 23 -11.92 -11.14 -34.63
CA ALA A 23 -12.04 -9.75 -35.06
C ALA A 23 -10.74 -8.95 -34.83
N LEU A 24 -10.01 -9.20 -33.74
CA LEU A 24 -8.69 -8.63 -33.50
C LEU A 24 -7.68 -9.11 -34.56
N LEU A 25 -7.65 -10.41 -34.83
CA LEU A 25 -6.74 -11.01 -35.81
C LEU A 25 -6.95 -10.42 -37.21
N GLN A 26 -8.21 -10.30 -37.66
CA GLN A 26 -8.55 -9.66 -38.93
C GLN A 26 -8.12 -8.20 -38.99
N ALA A 27 -8.29 -7.45 -37.90
CA ALA A 27 -7.86 -6.05 -37.84
C ALA A 27 -6.33 -5.93 -37.89
N LEU A 28 -5.60 -6.80 -37.20
CA LEU A 28 -4.15 -6.87 -37.24
C LEU A 28 -3.63 -7.23 -38.64
N GLU A 29 -4.23 -8.23 -39.29
CA GLU A 29 -3.87 -8.62 -40.67
C GLU A 29 -4.10 -7.47 -41.66
N ALA A 30 -5.24 -6.77 -41.56
CA ALA A 30 -5.53 -5.62 -42.42
C ALA A 30 -4.53 -4.47 -42.21
N LEU A 31 -4.13 -4.22 -40.96
CA LEU A 31 -3.10 -3.22 -40.65
C LEU A 31 -1.71 -3.64 -41.15
N GLU A 32 -1.35 -4.91 -41.00
CA GLU A 32 -0.08 -5.48 -41.42
C GLU A 32 0.10 -5.40 -42.95
N GLN A 33 -0.96 -5.72 -43.71
CA GLN A 33 -0.99 -5.63 -45.17
C GLN A 33 -1.09 -4.19 -45.72
N ALA A 34 -1.41 -3.21 -44.87
CA ALA A 34 -1.52 -1.83 -45.30
C ALA A 34 -0.14 -1.19 -45.54
N GLU A 35 -0.04 -0.45 -46.64
CA GLU A 35 1.11 0.41 -46.94
C GLU A 35 1.38 1.41 -45.79
N PRO A 36 2.64 1.82 -45.56
CA PRO A 36 3.00 2.70 -44.44
C PRO A 36 2.13 3.96 -44.32
N PHE A 37 1.88 4.65 -45.45
CA PHE A 37 1.06 5.87 -45.48
C PHE A 37 -0.43 5.64 -45.15
N ALA A 38 -0.90 4.39 -45.23
CA ALA A 38 -2.29 4.01 -44.97
C ALA A 38 -2.50 3.45 -43.55
N LYS A 39 -1.44 3.09 -42.81
CA LYS A 39 -1.54 2.44 -41.48
C LYS A 39 -2.36 3.24 -40.47
N ALA A 40 -2.23 4.57 -40.48
CA ALA A 40 -3.00 5.46 -39.59
C ALA A 40 -4.53 5.28 -39.72
N LYS A 41 -5.03 4.81 -40.87
CA LYS A 41 -6.45 4.50 -41.09
C LYS A 41 -6.90 3.21 -40.38
N TYR A 42 -6.01 2.24 -40.23
CA TYR A 42 -6.33 0.90 -39.71
C TYR A 42 -6.02 0.75 -38.21
N GLN A 43 -5.07 1.53 -37.67
CA GLN A 43 -4.71 1.52 -36.25
C GLN A 43 -5.92 1.66 -35.29
N PRO A 44 -6.88 2.58 -35.51
CA PRO A 44 -8.00 2.75 -34.57
C PRO A 44 -8.85 1.49 -34.40
N GLU A 45 -9.01 0.68 -35.46
CA GLU A 45 -9.78 -0.56 -35.36
C GLU A 45 -9.05 -1.61 -34.53
N VAL A 46 -7.73 -1.75 -34.67
CA VAL A 46 -6.92 -2.64 -33.81
C VAL A 46 -7.04 -2.23 -32.34
N VAL A 47 -6.85 -0.93 -32.04
CA VAL A 47 -6.93 -0.41 -30.67
C VAL A 47 -8.32 -0.63 -30.08
N ARG A 48 -9.37 -0.43 -30.86
CA ARG A 48 -10.75 -0.66 -30.42
C ARG A 48 -11.01 -2.14 -30.12
N ARG A 49 -10.58 -3.06 -30.99
CA ARG A 49 -10.72 -4.52 -30.74
C ARG A 49 -9.93 -4.99 -29.52
N ALA A 50 -8.71 -4.48 -29.33
CA ALA A 50 -7.93 -4.74 -28.14
C ALA A 50 -8.62 -4.20 -26.87
N THR A 51 -9.20 -3.00 -26.94
CA THR A 51 -9.95 -2.39 -25.82
C THR A 51 -11.10 -3.27 -25.35
N ASP A 52 -11.86 -3.85 -26.28
CA ASP A 52 -12.97 -4.76 -25.96
C ASP A 52 -12.48 -6.02 -25.23
N LEU A 53 -11.30 -6.53 -25.60
CA LEU A 53 -10.67 -7.71 -24.99
C LEU A 53 -10.05 -7.42 -23.61
N PHE A 54 -9.55 -6.21 -23.37
CA PHE A 54 -8.96 -5.82 -22.08
C PHE A 54 -9.95 -5.82 -20.91
N GLU A 55 -11.25 -5.94 -21.15
CA GLU A 55 -12.27 -5.97 -20.11
C GLU A 55 -12.25 -7.28 -19.29
N SER A 56 -11.57 -8.35 -19.75
CA SER A 56 -11.37 -9.61 -19.00
C SER A 56 -9.91 -10.11 -18.99
N ASP A 57 -9.58 -11.02 -18.07
CA ASP A 57 -8.24 -11.62 -17.96
C ASP A 57 -7.93 -12.51 -19.17
N GLU A 58 -8.91 -13.28 -19.63
CA GLU A 58 -8.82 -14.15 -20.81
C GLU A 58 -8.62 -13.32 -22.09
N GLY A 59 -9.35 -12.21 -22.22
CA GLY A 59 -9.20 -11.31 -23.35
C GLY A 59 -7.83 -10.64 -23.36
N LEU A 60 -7.29 -10.24 -22.20
CA LEU A 60 -5.92 -9.74 -22.11
C LEU A 60 -4.89 -10.79 -22.57
N GLN A 61 -5.04 -12.05 -22.16
CA GLN A 61 -4.17 -13.16 -22.58
C GLN A 61 -4.17 -13.36 -24.10
N ILE A 62 -5.34 -13.23 -24.75
CA ILE A 62 -5.44 -13.29 -26.22
C ILE A 62 -4.61 -12.18 -26.88
N VAL A 63 -4.73 -10.94 -26.38
CA VAL A 63 -3.96 -9.81 -26.91
C VAL A 63 -2.46 -10.01 -26.68
N ARG A 64 -2.06 -10.51 -25.50
CA ARG A 64 -0.67 -10.85 -25.16
C ARG A 64 -0.07 -11.88 -26.13
N GLY A 65 -0.86 -12.88 -26.54
CA GLY A 65 -0.43 -13.89 -27.53
C GLY A 65 -0.11 -13.31 -28.91
N GLN A 66 -0.69 -12.16 -29.25
CA GLN A 66 -0.44 -11.45 -30.52
C GLN A 66 0.64 -10.36 -30.42
N ALA A 67 1.19 -10.10 -29.23
CA ALA A 67 2.06 -8.95 -28.98
C ALA A 67 3.34 -8.93 -29.82
N HIS A 68 3.88 -10.10 -30.17
CA HIS A 68 5.06 -10.23 -31.03
C HIS A 68 4.88 -9.61 -32.43
N ARG A 69 3.63 -9.40 -32.87
CA ARG A 69 3.29 -8.83 -34.19
C ARG A 69 3.13 -7.31 -34.16
N PHE A 70 3.06 -6.67 -32.99
CA PHE A 70 2.61 -5.27 -32.92
C PHE A 70 3.55 -4.29 -33.62
N ASP A 71 4.86 -4.49 -33.48
CA ASP A 71 5.87 -3.67 -34.16
C ASP A 71 5.85 -3.89 -35.67
N SER A 72 5.89 -5.14 -36.13
CA SER A 72 5.90 -5.46 -37.58
C SER A 72 4.61 -5.04 -38.27
N ALA A 73 3.46 -5.18 -37.61
CA ALA A 73 2.17 -4.72 -38.12
C ALA A 73 2.10 -3.18 -38.17
N GLY A 74 2.89 -2.46 -37.36
CA GLY A 74 2.88 -1.00 -37.30
C GLY A 74 1.74 -0.45 -36.44
N VAL A 75 1.39 -1.14 -35.34
CA VAL A 75 0.40 -0.69 -34.35
C VAL A 75 0.73 0.71 -33.83
N PHE A 76 2.03 1.02 -33.70
CA PHE A 76 2.52 2.29 -33.15
C PHE A 76 3.08 3.25 -34.21
N HIS A 77 2.92 2.94 -35.50
CA HIS A 77 3.48 3.74 -36.59
C HIS A 77 3.08 5.23 -36.51
N ALA A 78 4.06 6.11 -36.70
CA ALA A 78 3.92 7.57 -36.64
C ALA A 78 3.33 8.11 -35.31
N GLY A 79 3.44 7.32 -34.23
CA GLY A 79 2.97 7.65 -32.89
C GLY A 79 4.10 7.75 -31.86
N PRO A 80 3.82 8.28 -30.65
CA PRO A 80 4.86 8.44 -29.62
C PRO A 80 5.36 7.10 -29.05
N TRP A 81 4.62 6.01 -29.24
CA TRP A 81 5.03 4.64 -28.86
C TRP A 81 5.83 3.91 -29.95
N GLU A 82 6.09 4.52 -31.12
CA GLU A 82 6.73 3.86 -32.27
C GLU A 82 8.08 3.24 -31.93
N HIS A 83 8.86 3.89 -31.07
CA HIS A 83 10.21 3.48 -30.72
C HIS A 83 10.28 2.99 -29.27
N PRO A 84 10.33 1.66 -29.02
CA PRO A 84 10.35 1.14 -27.66
C PRO A 84 11.60 1.56 -26.88
N ASP A 85 12.73 1.82 -27.56
CA ASP A 85 13.97 2.34 -26.96
C ASP A 85 13.87 3.78 -26.42
N ARG A 86 12.75 4.48 -26.67
CA ARG A 86 12.50 5.86 -26.21
C ARG A 86 11.36 5.96 -25.21
N LEU A 87 10.76 4.85 -24.80
CA LEU A 87 9.71 4.84 -23.79
C LEU A 87 10.28 5.27 -22.44
N LEU A 88 9.44 5.92 -21.63
CA LEU A 88 9.79 6.39 -20.29
C LEU A 88 8.91 5.66 -19.26
N PRO A 89 9.47 4.81 -18.38
CA PRO A 89 8.72 4.09 -17.36
C PRO A 89 7.84 5.01 -16.49
N GLU A 90 8.30 6.24 -16.24
CA GLU A 90 7.63 7.23 -15.40
C GLU A 90 6.29 7.70 -15.99
N LEU A 91 6.10 7.57 -17.30
CA LEU A 91 4.87 8.00 -17.97
C LEU A 91 3.82 6.89 -18.04
N VAL A 92 4.21 5.61 -17.90
CA VAL A 92 3.32 4.46 -18.08
C VAL A 92 2.11 4.52 -17.14
N GLY A 93 2.32 4.87 -15.88
CA GLY A 93 1.24 5.00 -14.90
C GLY A 93 0.19 6.06 -15.26
N GLY A 94 0.62 7.14 -15.90
CA GLY A 94 -0.26 8.16 -16.47
C GLY A 94 -0.95 7.67 -17.75
N GLY A 95 -0.20 7.01 -18.64
CA GLY A 95 -0.69 6.43 -19.89
C GLY A 95 -1.79 5.39 -19.66
N LEU A 96 -1.59 4.46 -18.73
CA LEU A 96 -2.58 3.43 -18.36
C LEU A 96 -3.88 4.05 -17.85
N ARG A 97 -3.81 5.26 -17.28
CA ARG A 97 -4.94 6.05 -16.78
C ARG A 97 -5.38 7.16 -17.74
N ALA A 98 -4.85 7.24 -18.95
CA ALA A 98 -5.23 8.25 -19.91
C ALA A 98 -6.69 8.06 -20.38
N GLU A 99 -7.26 9.10 -20.99
CA GLU A 99 -8.62 9.03 -21.54
C GLU A 99 -8.66 8.41 -22.94
N GLY A 100 -9.83 7.85 -23.29
CA GLY A 100 -10.09 7.31 -24.62
C GLY A 100 -9.14 6.16 -25.00
N GLN A 101 -8.63 6.23 -26.23
CA GLN A 101 -7.82 5.17 -26.83
C GLN A 101 -6.38 5.09 -26.29
N TYR A 102 -5.90 6.14 -25.62
CA TYR A 102 -4.51 6.21 -25.16
C TYR A 102 -4.19 5.19 -24.06
N SER A 103 -5.15 4.91 -23.16
CA SER A 103 -5.00 3.85 -22.15
C SER A 103 -4.80 2.48 -22.80
N SER A 104 -5.55 2.18 -23.86
CA SER A 104 -5.42 0.92 -24.58
C SER A 104 -4.13 0.86 -25.42
N LEU A 105 -3.68 1.98 -25.99
CA LEU A 105 -2.39 2.07 -26.66
C LEU A 105 -1.22 1.85 -25.70
N GLU A 106 -1.29 2.40 -24.49
CA GLU A 106 -0.31 2.14 -23.43
C GLU A 106 -0.27 0.65 -23.11
N MET A 107 -1.41 0.01 -22.88
CA MET A 107 -1.48 -1.44 -22.62
C MET A 107 -0.89 -2.26 -23.77
N LEU A 108 -1.16 -1.91 -25.03
CA LEU A 108 -0.55 -2.58 -26.19
C LEU A 108 0.98 -2.39 -26.22
N SER A 109 1.47 -1.20 -25.85
CA SER A 109 2.91 -0.92 -25.75
C SER A 109 3.56 -1.79 -24.68
N GLU A 110 2.95 -1.89 -23.50
CA GLU A 110 3.46 -2.74 -22.42
C GLU A 110 3.47 -4.22 -22.80
N LEU A 111 2.43 -4.71 -23.50
CA LEU A 111 2.40 -6.07 -24.02
C LEU A 111 3.49 -6.34 -25.06
N ARG A 112 3.80 -5.36 -25.93
CA ARG A 112 4.95 -5.45 -26.84
C ARG A 112 6.25 -5.58 -26.04
N VAL A 113 6.47 -4.71 -25.06
CA VAL A 113 7.69 -4.76 -24.25
C VAL A 113 7.81 -6.10 -23.52
N LEU A 114 6.69 -6.62 -23.01
CA LEU A 114 6.65 -7.93 -22.37
C LEU A 114 7.00 -9.07 -23.34
N SER A 115 6.51 -9.00 -24.58
CA SER A 115 6.89 -9.93 -25.65
C SER A 115 8.38 -9.89 -25.98
N ILE A 116 9.01 -8.70 -25.97
CA ILE A 116 10.46 -8.55 -26.18
C ILE A 116 11.24 -9.12 -24.99
N ALA A 117 10.80 -8.84 -23.76
CA ALA A 117 11.43 -9.35 -22.54
C ALA A 117 11.36 -10.88 -22.45
N ALA A 118 10.24 -11.48 -22.86
CA ALA A 118 10.05 -12.93 -22.92
C ALA A 118 10.85 -13.61 -24.06
N GLY A 119 11.39 -12.83 -25.01
CA GLY A 119 12.10 -13.34 -26.18
C GLY A 119 11.19 -13.81 -27.32
N ASP A 120 9.88 -13.58 -27.22
CA ASP A 120 8.89 -13.89 -28.28
C ASP A 120 9.07 -13.00 -29.51
N SER A 121 9.63 -11.79 -29.32
CA SER A 121 9.95 -10.84 -30.39
C SER A 121 11.34 -10.23 -30.20
N GLN A 122 11.94 -9.79 -31.30
CA GLN A 122 13.25 -9.14 -31.30
C GLN A 122 13.12 -7.72 -31.85
N HIS A 123 13.74 -6.76 -31.17
CA HIS A 123 13.80 -5.38 -31.62
C HIS A 123 15.26 -4.91 -31.79
N PRO A 124 15.64 -4.28 -32.93
CA PRO A 124 17.04 -3.95 -33.22
C PRO A 124 17.73 -3.04 -32.21
N LYS A 125 16.97 -2.16 -31.55
CA LYS A 125 17.50 -1.16 -30.60
C LYS A 125 17.08 -1.39 -29.16
N PHE A 126 16.33 -2.46 -28.88
CA PHE A 126 15.73 -2.69 -27.57
C PHE A 126 15.78 -4.19 -27.26
N SER A 127 16.78 -4.58 -26.46
CA SER A 127 17.03 -5.98 -26.15
C SER A 127 16.06 -6.52 -25.10
N ALA A 128 15.96 -7.85 -24.99
CA ALA A 128 15.19 -8.51 -23.94
C ALA A 128 15.59 -8.05 -22.53
N GLN A 129 16.89 -7.83 -22.29
CA GLN A 129 17.38 -7.33 -21.00
C GLN A 129 16.93 -5.90 -20.71
N LEU A 130 16.95 -5.02 -21.71
CA LEU A 130 16.46 -3.64 -21.57
C LEU A 130 14.95 -3.60 -21.36
N ALA A 131 14.21 -4.44 -22.07
CA ALA A 131 12.76 -4.60 -21.90
C ALA A 131 12.39 -5.11 -20.50
N GLN A 132 13.14 -6.09 -19.99
CA GLN A 132 12.95 -6.58 -18.63
C GLN A 132 13.21 -5.48 -17.58
N PHE A 133 14.32 -4.74 -17.71
CA PHE A 133 14.64 -3.62 -16.83
C PHE A 133 13.56 -2.51 -16.88
N PHE A 134 13.08 -2.19 -18.08
CA PHE A 134 12.01 -1.22 -18.28
C PHE A 134 10.75 -1.62 -17.51
N LEU A 135 10.27 -2.86 -17.69
CA LEU A 135 9.04 -3.32 -17.04
C LEU A 135 9.20 -3.47 -15.53
N GLN A 136 10.38 -3.86 -15.02
CA GLN A 136 10.67 -3.85 -13.58
C GLN A 136 10.55 -2.44 -13.00
N THR A 137 11.05 -1.44 -13.72
CA THR A 137 10.91 -0.02 -13.34
C THR A 137 9.44 0.41 -13.38
N VAL A 138 8.69 0.02 -14.41
CA VAL A 138 7.24 0.27 -14.51
C VAL A 138 6.50 -0.33 -13.31
N MET A 139 6.80 -1.58 -12.95
CA MET A 139 6.18 -2.23 -11.79
C MET A 139 6.47 -1.48 -10.50
N GLY A 140 7.74 -1.11 -10.25
CA GLY A 140 8.14 -0.33 -9.08
C GLY A 140 7.42 1.02 -8.98
N LEU A 141 7.34 1.77 -10.09
CA LEU A 141 6.69 3.09 -10.12
C LEU A 141 5.16 3.03 -9.99
N ASN A 142 4.56 1.85 -10.19
CA ASN A 142 3.10 1.67 -10.25
C ASN A 142 2.55 0.69 -9.19
N LEU A 143 3.31 0.42 -8.12
CA LEU A 143 2.87 -0.45 -7.02
C LEU A 143 1.56 0.02 -6.37
N ASP A 144 1.30 1.33 -6.35
CA ASP A 144 0.03 1.87 -5.85
C ASP A 144 -1.16 1.61 -6.81
N LEU A 145 -0.95 1.55 -8.13
CA LEU A 145 -2.02 1.12 -9.02
C LEU A 145 -2.38 -0.34 -8.80
N LEU A 146 -1.36 -1.18 -8.55
CA LEU A 146 -1.50 -2.61 -8.37
C LEU A 146 -2.09 -2.99 -6.99
N TYR A 147 -1.63 -2.33 -5.92
CA TYR A 147 -1.98 -2.68 -4.53
C TYR A 147 -2.70 -1.58 -3.75
N GLY A 148 -2.85 -0.38 -4.30
CA GLY A 148 -3.50 0.75 -3.63
C GLY A 148 -4.96 0.51 -3.26
N SER A 149 -5.47 1.36 -2.37
CA SER A 149 -6.91 1.44 -2.09
C SER A 149 -7.64 2.24 -3.16
N GLU A 150 -8.95 2.05 -3.27
CA GLU A 150 -9.77 2.90 -4.15
C GLU A 150 -9.68 4.37 -3.75
N THR A 151 -9.17 5.19 -4.66
CA THR A 151 -9.24 6.65 -4.60
C THR A 151 -10.55 7.14 -5.20
N GLU A 152 -10.92 8.41 -4.93
CA GLU A 152 -12.08 9.03 -5.56
C GLU A 152 -11.99 9.00 -7.10
N GLU A 153 -10.80 9.24 -7.64
CA GLU A 153 -10.55 9.16 -9.08
C GLU A 153 -10.80 7.74 -9.62
N SER A 154 -10.36 6.71 -8.89
CA SER A 154 -10.57 5.32 -9.29
C SER A 154 -12.05 4.91 -9.26
N ARG A 155 -12.85 5.49 -8.35
CA ARG A 155 -14.29 5.25 -8.28
C ARG A 155 -15.06 5.91 -9.41
N LEU A 156 -14.58 7.06 -9.89
CA LEU A 156 -15.16 7.74 -11.05
C LEU A 156 -14.82 7.01 -12.36
N ARG A 157 -13.68 6.32 -12.42
CA ARG A 157 -13.17 5.66 -13.64
C ARG A 157 -12.85 4.17 -13.42
N PRO A 158 -13.80 3.35 -12.92
CA PRO A 158 -13.51 2.00 -12.43
C PRO A 158 -12.97 1.07 -13.52
N LYS A 159 -13.45 1.20 -14.76
CA LYS A 159 -12.99 0.38 -15.89
C LYS A 159 -11.52 0.63 -16.27
N VAL A 160 -11.10 1.89 -16.28
CA VAL A 160 -9.72 2.27 -16.63
C VAL A 160 -8.76 1.72 -15.59
N TYR A 161 -9.09 1.89 -14.31
CA TYR A 161 -8.27 1.36 -13.21
C TYR A 161 -8.28 -0.17 -13.15
N ALA A 162 -9.39 -0.83 -13.50
CA ALA A 162 -9.45 -2.29 -13.61
C ALA A 162 -8.52 -2.81 -14.72
N ARG A 163 -8.52 -2.16 -15.89
CA ARG A 163 -7.62 -2.51 -17.00
C ARG A 163 -6.15 -2.29 -16.66
N ALA A 164 -5.82 -1.16 -16.05
CA ALA A 164 -4.46 -0.84 -15.58
C ALA A 164 -3.95 -1.89 -14.57
N ARG A 165 -4.77 -2.28 -13.60
CA ARG A 165 -4.43 -3.34 -12.63
C ARG A 165 -4.18 -4.68 -13.31
N ARG A 166 -5.03 -5.02 -14.28
CA ARG A 166 -4.96 -6.30 -14.99
C ARG A 166 -3.66 -6.46 -15.78
N ILE A 167 -3.23 -5.43 -16.52
CA ILE A 167 -1.96 -5.50 -17.26
C ILE A 167 -0.76 -5.56 -16.31
N LEU A 168 -0.75 -4.77 -15.23
CA LEU A 168 0.33 -4.81 -14.25
C LEU A 168 0.42 -6.18 -13.55
N ALA A 169 -0.71 -6.80 -13.24
CA ALA A 169 -0.73 -8.16 -12.68
C ALA A 169 -0.20 -9.22 -13.67
N MET A 170 -0.45 -9.07 -14.97
CA MET A 170 0.14 -9.95 -16.00
C MET A 170 1.65 -9.75 -16.10
N ILE A 171 2.12 -8.50 -16.13
CA ILE A 171 3.54 -8.14 -16.14
C ILE A 171 4.24 -8.75 -14.91
N GLU A 172 3.62 -8.64 -13.72
CA GLU A 172 4.11 -9.25 -12.48
C GLU A 172 4.29 -10.78 -12.59
N GLN A 173 3.38 -11.46 -13.28
CA GLN A 173 3.39 -12.92 -13.42
C GLN A 173 4.46 -13.42 -14.39
N GLU A 174 4.76 -12.66 -15.45
CA GLU A 174 5.67 -13.08 -16.52
C GLU A 174 7.13 -12.61 -16.30
N ILE A 175 7.37 -11.59 -15.47
CA ILE A 175 8.71 -11.05 -15.25
C ILE A 175 9.44 -11.73 -14.09
N SER A 176 10.75 -11.95 -14.27
CA SER A 176 11.63 -12.42 -13.20
C SER A 176 11.61 -11.47 -12.00
N SER A 177 11.50 -12.04 -10.80
CA SER A 177 11.55 -11.36 -9.51
C SER A 177 12.88 -10.66 -9.19
N GLU A 178 13.92 -10.91 -10.01
CA GLU A 178 15.25 -10.32 -9.84
C GLU A 178 15.20 -8.79 -9.98
N GLY A 179 15.67 -8.05 -8.98
CA GLY A 179 15.59 -6.57 -8.95
C GLY A 179 14.25 -5.97 -8.52
N LEU A 180 13.12 -6.68 -8.68
CA LEU A 180 11.81 -6.20 -8.24
C LEU A 180 11.75 -6.01 -6.72
N LEU A 181 12.34 -6.92 -5.95
CA LEU A 181 12.39 -6.82 -4.49
C LEU A 181 13.06 -5.52 -4.03
N GLU A 182 14.14 -5.10 -4.69
CA GLU A 182 14.86 -3.87 -4.33
C GLU A 182 13.99 -2.63 -4.55
N HIS A 183 13.32 -2.52 -5.70
CA HIS A 183 12.37 -1.43 -5.97
C HIS A 183 11.21 -1.38 -4.98
N VAL A 184 10.62 -2.54 -4.64
CA VAL A 184 9.55 -2.62 -3.64
C VAL A 184 10.06 -2.14 -2.28
N LEU A 185 11.28 -2.52 -1.89
CA LEU A 185 11.88 -2.08 -0.63
C LEU A 185 12.22 -0.58 -0.64
N ASP A 186 12.70 -0.02 -1.74
CA ASP A 186 12.94 1.43 -1.89
C ASP A 186 11.67 2.24 -1.69
N ASP A 187 10.57 1.75 -2.26
CA ASP A 187 9.27 2.36 -2.07
C ASP A 187 8.74 2.22 -0.64
N ILE A 188 8.99 1.09 0.04
CA ILE A 188 8.62 0.90 1.45
C ILE A 188 9.42 1.88 2.33
N ASP A 189 10.74 2.00 2.12
CA ASP A 189 11.60 2.93 2.84
C ASP A 189 11.14 4.38 2.65
N ALA A 190 10.87 4.78 1.40
CA ALA A 190 10.38 6.12 1.09
C ALA A 190 9.04 6.42 1.76
N ARG A 191 8.10 5.47 1.75
CA ARG A 191 6.80 5.62 2.42
C ARG A 191 6.95 5.69 3.93
N VAL A 192 7.72 4.80 4.53
CA VAL A 192 7.98 4.81 5.97
C VAL A 192 8.66 6.10 6.42
N ALA A 193 9.58 6.66 5.61
CA ALA A 193 10.20 7.95 5.90
C ALA A 193 9.19 9.12 5.94
N GLN A 194 8.10 9.03 5.16
CA GLN A 194 7.02 10.03 5.15
C GLN A 194 6.05 9.90 6.34
N ARG A 195 6.14 8.82 7.13
CA ARG A 195 5.29 8.57 8.31
C ARG A 195 3.78 8.71 8.03
N PRO A 196 3.22 7.99 7.04
CA PRO A 196 1.79 8.09 6.75
C PRO A 196 0.95 7.56 7.91
N ILE A 197 -0.22 8.16 8.14
CA ILE A 197 -1.21 7.64 9.10
C ILE A 197 -1.83 6.35 8.58
N ASP A 198 -2.21 6.34 7.30
CA ASP A 198 -2.69 5.13 6.63
C ASP A 198 -1.50 4.35 6.06
N VAL A 199 -1.24 3.20 6.68
CA VAL A 199 -0.14 2.30 6.31
C VAL A 199 -0.59 1.12 5.45
N SER A 200 -1.86 1.07 5.03
CA SER A 200 -2.45 -0.09 4.35
C SER A 200 -1.69 -0.51 3.10
N LEU A 201 -1.26 0.47 2.29
CA LEU A 201 -0.45 0.21 1.10
C LEU A 201 0.93 -0.37 1.48
N THR A 202 1.60 0.25 2.46
CA THR A 202 2.89 -0.24 2.97
C THR A 202 2.78 -1.68 3.45
N LEU A 203 1.70 -2.05 4.15
CA LEU A 203 1.46 -3.43 4.60
C LEU A 203 1.31 -4.41 3.42
N LYS A 204 0.56 -4.03 2.38
CA LYS A 204 0.42 -4.86 1.16
C LYS A 204 1.76 -5.03 0.44
N MET A 205 2.55 -3.97 0.34
CA MET A 205 3.88 -4.03 -0.27
C MET A 205 4.83 -4.94 0.50
N ILE A 206 4.79 -4.91 1.84
CA ILE A 206 5.56 -5.83 2.68
C ILE A 206 5.12 -7.28 2.42
N GLU A 207 3.82 -7.54 2.31
CA GLU A 207 3.33 -8.88 1.98
C GLU A 207 3.81 -9.36 0.61
N GLN A 208 3.84 -8.46 -0.38
CA GLN A 208 4.34 -8.81 -1.71
C GLN A 208 5.85 -9.02 -1.73
N ALA A 209 6.61 -8.20 -1.00
CA ALA A 209 8.03 -8.41 -0.83
C ALA A 209 8.35 -9.80 -0.25
N LYS A 210 7.50 -10.34 0.64
CA LYS A 210 7.62 -11.74 1.11
C LYS A 210 7.40 -12.76 0.00
N ASN A 211 6.43 -12.53 -0.90
CA ASN A 211 6.11 -13.44 -1.99
C ASN A 211 7.19 -13.45 -3.09
N ILE A 212 7.79 -12.29 -3.37
CA ILE A 212 8.86 -12.10 -4.36
C ILE A 212 10.16 -12.81 -3.92
N GLN A 213 10.37 -12.99 -2.61
CA GLN A 213 11.60 -13.48 -2.01
C GLN A 213 11.94 -14.94 -2.40
N LYS A 214 12.59 -15.14 -3.55
CA LYS A 214 13.27 -16.40 -3.91
C LYS A 214 14.78 -16.20 -3.82
N ASP A 215 15.36 -16.55 -2.67
CA ASP A 215 16.80 -16.47 -2.37
C ASP A 215 17.44 -15.09 -2.63
N PRO A 216 16.98 -14.02 -1.94
CA PRO A 216 17.49 -12.67 -2.17
C PRO A 216 18.91 -12.50 -1.62
N ASP A 217 19.59 -11.44 -2.08
CA ASP A 217 20.81 -10.95 -1.45
C ASP A 217 20.61 -10.76 0.08
N PRO A 218 21.59 -11.15 0.93
CA PRO A 218 21.47 -11.04 2.38
C PRO A 218 21.11 -9.65 2.91
N LYS A 219 21.53 -8.57 2.22
CA LYS A 219 21.18 -7.20 2.60
C LYS A 219 19.71 -6.91 2.36
N LEU A 220 19.16 -7.33 1.22
CA LEU A 220 17.73 -7.20 0.91
C LEU A 220 16.89 -8.04 1.88
N ALA A 221 17.35 -9.26 2.20
CA ALA A 221 16.71 -10.12 3.19
C ALA A 221 16.62 -9.44 4.58
N ALA A 222 17.73 -8.85 5.05
CA ALA A 222 17.78 -8.16 6.33
C ALA A 222 16.90 -6.90 6.35
N ARG A 223 16.85 -6.17 5.23
CA ARG A 223 15.98 -4.99 5.06
C ARG A 223 14.50 -5.37 5.09
N LEU A 224 14.12 -6.45 4.41
CA LEU A 224 12.76 -7.00 4.47
C LEU A 224 12.40 -7.52 5.87
N ASP A 225 13.29 -8.27 6.53
CA ASP A 225 13.07 -8.84 7.87
C ASP A 225 12.75 -7.75 8.91
N ARG A 226 13.31 -6.55 8.78
CA ARG A 226 12.94 -5.37 9.60
C ARG A 226 11.44 -5.07 9.52
N TYR A 227 10.88 -5.02 8.31
CA TYR A 227 9.47 -4.71 8.08
C TYR A 227 8.55 -5.87 8.46
N ILE A 228 9.00 -7.11 8.24
CA ILE A 228 8.28 -8.31 8.70
C ILE A 228 8.16 -8.30 10.23
N LYS A 229 9.25 -7.98 10.94
CA LYS A 229 9.23 -7.88 12.41
C LYS A 229 8.33 -6.75 12.92
N ALA A 230 8.34 -5.59 12.26
CA ALA A 230 7.51 -4.45 12.65
C ALA A 230 6.00 -4.71 12.46
N THR A 231 5.64 -5.46 11.41
CA THR A 231 4.23 -5.76 11.06
C THR A 231 3.75 -7.11 11.59
N GLY A 232 4.64 -7.93 12.14
CA GLY A 232 4.37 -9.27 12.66
C GLY A 232 4.91 -9.46 14.08
N PRO A 233 5.43 -10.66 14.42
CA PRO A 233 6.04 -10.95 15.71
C PRO A 233 7.46 -10.37 15.80
N PRO A 234 7.70 -9.35 16.66
CA PRO A 234 8.97 -8.60 16.66
C PRO A 234 10.14 -9.34 17.30
N THR A 235 9.85 -10.28 18.22
CA THR A 235 10.85 -10.90 19.11
C THR A 235 10.83 -12.44 19.03
N PRO A 236 11.87 -13.12 19.52
CA PRO A 236 11.86 -14.58 19.66
C PRO A 236 10.68 -15.09 20.52
N LEU A 237 10.30 -14.38 21.58
CA LEU A 237 9.15 -14.74 22.42
C LEU A 237 7.83 -14.63 21.65
N ALA A 238 7.64 -13.54 20.90
CA ALA A 238 6.48 -13.35 20.04
C ALA A 238 6.41 -14.39 18.92
N LYS A 239 7.56 -14.73 18.31
CA LYS A 239 7.65 -15.78 17.29
C LYS A 239 7.28 -17.15 17.86
N LYS A 240 7.74 -17.47 19.08
CA LYS A 240 7.39 -18.71 19.79
C LYS A 240 5.89 -18.78 20.12
N ALA A 241 5.27 -17.64 20.44
CA ALA A 241 3.84 -17.57 20.71
C ALA A 241 2.98 -17.86 19.48
N GLY A 242 3.40 -17.44 18.29
CA GLY A 242 2.68 -17.66 17.02
C GLY A 242 1.40 -16.82 16.86
N SER A 243 0.79 -16.34 17.95
CA SER A 243 -0.36 -15.43 17.95
C SER A 243 -0.23 -14.31 19.01
N PRO A 244 -0.88 -13.14 18.80
CA PRO A 244 -0.93 -12.08 19.83
C PRO A 244 -1.64 -12.52 21.12
N THR A 245 -2.55 -13.49 21.06
CA THR A 245 -3.24 -14.04 22.22
C THR A 245 -2.31 -14.90 23.07
N ASP A 246 -1.57 -15.80 22.44
CA ASP A 246 -0.60 -16.64 23.14
C ASP A 246 0.59 -15.82 23.64
N TYR A 247 0.94 -14.75 22.93
CA TYR A 247 2.00 -13.83 23.33
C TYR A 247 1.65 -13.14 24.65
N ARG A 248 0.39 -12.72 24.86
CA ARG A 248 -0.08 -12.20 26.16
C ARG A 248 0.10 -13.21 27.30
N ASN A 249 -0.15 -14.49 27.03
CA ASN A 249 0.01 -15.56 28.01
C ASN A 249 1.48 -15.80 28.36
N LEU A 250 2.39 -15.68 27.38
CA LEU A 250 3.83 -15.77 27.62
C LEU A 250 4.36 -14.56 28.40
N LEU A 251 3.94 -13.33 28.05
CA LEU A 251 4.32 -12.12 28.76
C LEU A 251 3.93 -12.18 30.25
N ALA A 252 2.77 -12.73 30.57
CA ALA A 252 2.33 -12.90 31.96
C ALA A 252 3.24 -13.80 32.82
N LYS A 253 4.09 -14.62 32.17
CA LYS A 253 5.04 -15.54 32.83
C LYS A 253 6.49 -15.11 32.65
N ALA A 254 6.74 -14.06 31.87
CA ALA A 254 8.07 -13.59 31.57
C ALA A 254 8.70 -12.92 32.80
N THR A 255 10.01 -13.05 32.92
CA THR A 255 10.81 -12.35 33.92
C THR A 255 10.92 -10.87 33.59
N ALA A 256 11.25 -10.03 34.59
CA ALA A 256 11.48 -8.60 34.36
C ALA A 256 12.55 -8.33 33.27
N HIS A 257 13.60 -9.14 33.23
CA HIS A 257 14.64 -9.02 32.21
C HIS A 257 14.14 -9.36 30.80
N GLU A 258 13.30 -10.39 30.67
CA GLU A 258 12.66 -10.70 29.39
C GLU A 258 11.72 -9.57 28.95
N ILE A 259 10.90 -9.03 29.86
CA ILE A 259 10.02 -7.89 29.56
C ILE A 259 10.82 -6.66 29.09
N GLU A 260 11.92 -6.33 29.75
CA GLU A 260 12.78 -5.21 29.35
C GLU A 260 13.41 -5.44 27.96
N ASN A 261 13.84 -6.66 27.66
CA ASN A 261 14.38 -7.01 26.34
C ASN A 261 13.32 -6.92 25.24
N GLU A 262 12.09 -7.38 25.52
CA GLU A 262 10.96 -7.24 24.62
C GLU A 262 10.66 -5.76 24.35
N ALA A 263 10.61 -4.92 25.40
CA ALA A 263 10.38 -3.48 25.29
C ALA A 263 11.39 -2.80 24.36
N LYS A 264 12.68 -3.11 24.51
CA LYS A 264 13.75 -2.54 23.68
C LYS A 264 13.57 -2.86 22.19
N VAL A 265 13.13 -4.06 21.85
CA VAL A 265 12.94 -4.45 20.44
C VAL A 265 11.67 -3.82 19.88
N VAL A 266 10.57 -3.84 20.64
CA VAL A 266 9.29 -3.22 20.28
C VAL A 266 9.48 -1.73 20.02
N GLY A 267 10.12 -1.00 20.94
CA GLY A 267 10.37 0.43 20.80
C GLY A 267 11.28 0.77 19.62
N LYS A 268 12.42 0.07 19.47
CA LYS A 268 13.34 0.33 18.35
C LYS A 268 12.70 0.11 16.98
N LEU A 269 11.89 -0.94 16.83
CA LEU A 269 11.17 -1.20 15.58
C LEU A 269 10.14 -0.10 15.29
N LEU A 270 9.42 0.35 16.31
CA LEU A 270 8.47 1.45 16.21
C LEU A 270 9.17 2.74 15.76
N THR A 271 10.25 3.17 16.39
CA THR A 271 11.00 4.38 15.98
C THR A 271 11.55 4.25 14.56
N LEU A 272 12.14 3.10 14.24
CA LEU A 272 12.79 2.88 12.96
C LEU A 272 11.79 2.86 11.79
N THR A 273 10.59 2.30 12.00
CA THR A 273 9.65 2.04 10.91
C THR A 273 8.36 2.87 10.99
N GLY A 274 7.99 3.36 12.17
CA GLY A 274 6.68 3.99 12.41
C GLY A 274 5.51 3.02 12.23
N LEU A 275 5.80 1.73 11.99
CA LEU A 275 4.84 0.66 11.86
C LEU A 275 4.69 -0.06 13.19
N SER A 276 3.52 -0.65 13.37
CA SER A 276 3.17 -1.39 14.57
C SER A 276 2.21 -2.52 14.22
N SER A 277 2.17 -3.54 15.06
CA SER A 277 1.36 -4.73 14.89
C SER A 277 0.51 -5.03 16.12
N GLU A 278 -0.35 -6.03 16.04
CA GLU A 278 -1.10 -6.53 17.21
C GLU A 278 -0.18 -7.06 18.32
N TYR A 279 1.06 -7.45 18.00
CA TYR A 279 2.06 -7.81 19.02
C TYR A 279 2.53 -6.60 19.81
N HIS A 280 2.68 -5.43 19.18
CA HIS A 280 2.98 -4.18 19.88
C HIS A 280 1.84 -3.83 20.85
N VAL A 281 0.59 -3.98 20.39
CA VAL A 281 -0.60 -3.78 21.23
C VAL A 281 -0.61 -4.73 22.42
N ALA A 282 -0.40 -6.04 22.18
CA ALA A 282 -0.37 -7.05 23.24
C ALA A 282 0.72 -6.75 24.29
N PHE A 283 1.89 -6.30 23.85
CA PHE A 283 2.97 -5.88 24.74
C PHE A 283 2.60 -4.65 25.57
N LEU A 284 2.11 -3.58 24.92
CA LEU A 284 1.73 -2.35 25.61
C LEU A 284 0.57 -2.57 26.59
N GLN A 285 -0.42 -3.39 26.23
CA GLN A 285 -1.51 -3.76 27.14
C GLN A 285 -1.01 -4.51 28.38
N HIS A 286 0.01 -5.37 28.24
CA HIS A 286 0.66 -6.01 29.39
C HIS A 286 1.33 -4.96 30.29
N VAL A 287 2.10 -4.03 29.72
CA VAL A 287 2.77 -2.95 30.47
C VAL A 287 1.75 -2.05 31.20
N LEU A 288 0.68 -1.63 30.51
CA LEU A 288 -0.40 -0.80 31.06
C LEU A 288 -1.18 -1.50 32.19
N LYS A 289 -1.31 -2.83 32.13
CA LYS A 289 -1.96 -3.63 33.19
C LYS A 289 -1.11 -3.66 34.47
N ASN A 290 0.21 -3.62 34.34
CA ASN A 290 1.15 -3.66 35.47
C ASN A 290 1.56 -2.26 35.97
N ASP A 291 0.97 -1.19 35.41
CA ASP A 291 1.25 0.19 35.79
C ASP A 291 2.74 0.61 35.67
N ASP A 292 3.51 -0.07 34.80
CA ASP A 292 4.96 0.10 34.70
C ASP A 292 5.36 1.25 33.75
N THR A 293 5.61 2.44 34.30
CA THR A 293 6.06 3.61 33.52
C THR A 293 7.40 3.37 32.84
N GLY A 294 8.34 2.73 33.55
CA GLY A 294 9.71 2.58 33.06
C GLY A 294 9.78 1.69 31.83
N THR A 295 9.09 0.55 31.87
CA THR A 295 8.97 -0.33 30.71
C THR A 295 8.19 0.34 29.58
N LEU A 296 7.16 1.14 29.88
CA LEU A 296 6.40 1.87 28.84
C LEU A 296 7.28 2.88 28.09
N ALA A 297 8.13 3.61 28.80
CA ALA A 297 9.11 4.52 28.20
C ALA A 297 10.03 3.79 27.20
N ILE A 298 10.54 2.62 27.60
CA ILE A 298 11.42 1.80 26.76
C ILE A 298 10.65 1.24 25.54
N ALA A 299 9.41 0.80 25.75
CA ALA A 299 8.55 0.22 24.72
C ALA A 299 8.13 1.21 23.62
N LEU A 300 8.10 2.49 23.97
CA LEU A 300 7.89 3.61 23.06
C LEU A 300 9.20 4.24 22.57
N ASP A 301 10.35 3.74 23.03
CA ASP A 301 11.70 4.24 22.71
C ASP A 301 11.81 5.76 22.92
N LEU A 302 11.30 6.23 24.06
CA LEU A 302 11.25 7.65 24.38
C LEU A 302 12.62 8.21 24.75
N THR A 303 12.91 9.42 24.27
CA THR A 303 14.05 10.23 24.74
C THR A 303 13.82 10.72 26.18
N GLU A 304 14.85 11.30 26.80
CA GLU A 304 14.72 11.91 28.14
C GLU A 304 13.59 12.95 28.22
N VAL A 305 13.34 13.68 27.13
CA VAL A 305 12.25 14.66 27.03
C VAL A 305 10.90 13.95 27.06
N GLY A 306 10.71 12.93 26.21
CA GLY A 306 9.49 12.14 26.18
C GLY A 306 9.21 11.41 27.50
N GLN A 307 10.26 10.91 28.16
CA GLN A 307 10.17 10.25 29.46
C GLN A 307 9.72 11.21 30.56
N ALA A 308 10.34 12.38 30.67
CA ALA A 308 9.95 13.40 31.65
C ALA A 308 8.51 13.86 31.42
N HIS A 309 8.13 14.06 30.15
CA HIS A 309 6.77 14.45 29.78
C HIS A 309 5.73 13.37 30.11
N MET A 310 6.04 12.10 29.84
CA MET A 310 5.18 10.97 30.20
C MET A 310 5.02 10.86 31.71
N GLU A 311 6.08 11.05 32.49
CA GLU A 311 6.01 11.03 33.96
C GLU A 311 5.11 12.17 34.48
N GLN A 312 5.27 13.38 33.95
CA GLN A 312 4.45 14.54 34.33
C GLN A 312 2.96 14.33 34.02
N TYR A 313 2.62 13.68 32.91
CA TYR A 313 1.24 13.45 32.46
C TYR A 313 0.79 12.00 32.62
N ARG A 314 1.42 11.24 33.53
CA ARG A 314 1.27 9.78 33.66
C ARG A 314 -0.17 9.30 33.68
N GLU A 315 -1.00 9.85 34.57
CA GLU A 315 -2.39 9.40 34.71
C GLU A 315 -3.17 9.57 33.41
N LYS A 316 -3.00 10.72 32.73
CA LYS A 316 -3.65 11.02 31.46
C LYS A 316 -3.15 10.12 30.33
N VAL A 317 -1.85 9.86 30.27
CA VAL A 317 -1.25 8.96 29.27
C VAL A 317 -1.80 7.55 29.44
N PHE A 318 -1.83 7.03 30.67
CA PHE A 318 -2.33 5.69 30.97
C PHE A 318 -3.84 5.58 30.70
N GLU A 319 -4.63 6.60 31.05
CA GLU A 319 -6.05 6.68 30.71
C GLU A 319 -6.27 6.60 29.20
N LEU A 320 -5.61 7.48 28.43
CA LEU A 320 -5.72 7.51 26.97
C LEU A 320 -5.31 6.16 26.37
N MET A 321 -4.14 5.65 26.72
CA MET A 321 -3.62 4.42 26.13
C MET A 321 -4.48 3.19 26.47
N ARG A 322 -5.02 3.08 27.68
CA ARG A 322 -5.93 1.97 28.05
C ARG A 322 -7.20 1.95 27.20
N LEU A 323 -7.69 3.12 26.82
CA LEU A 323 -8.92 3.25 26.04
C LEU A 323 -8.68 3.11 24.54
N THR A 324 -7.53 3.56 24.03
CA THR A 324 -7.28 3.63 22.59
C THR A 324 -6.34 2.55 22.05
N ILE A 325 -5.43 1.98 22.83
CA ILE A 325 -4.50 0.94 22.37
C ILE A 325 -5.24 -0.40 22.26
N HIS A 326 -5.59 -0.76 21.03
CA HIS A 326 -6.38 -1.92 20.69
C HIS A 326 -5.88 -2.55 19.38
N PRO A 327 -6.07 -3.86 19.13
CA PRO A 327 -5.64 -4.48 17.87
C PRO A 327 -6.14 -3.75 16.62
N ALA A 328 -7.40 -3.30 16.66
CA ALA A 328 -8.05 -2.51 15.60
C ALA A 328 -7.42 -1.12 15.35
N THR A 329 -6.62 -0.61 16.28
CA THR A 329 -6.01 0.72 16.27
C THR A 329 -4.51 0.66 16.50
N SER A 330 -3.85 -0.47 16.21
CA SER A 330 -2.40 -0.62 16.41
C SER A 330 -1.59 0.54 15.81
N TRP A 331 -1.97 1.01 14.62
CA TRP A 331 -1.37 2.13 13.89
C TRP A 331 -1.26 3.46 14.66
N ILE A 332 -1.96 3.65 15.77
CA ILE A 332 -1.89 4.88 16.57
C ILE A 332 -0.63 4.95 17.47
N ILE A 333 0.05 3.82 17.68
CA ILE A 333 1.14 3.70 18.67
C ILE A 333 2.29 4.68 18.36
N TYR A 334 2.68 4.82 17.09
CA TYR A 334 3.70 5.79 16.69
C TYR A 334 3.25 7.24 16.94
N GLY A 335 1.95 7.52 16.74
CA GLY A 335 1.35 8.81 17.08
C GLY A 335 1.48 9.15 18.57
N PHE A 336 1.25 8.17 19.44
CA PHE A 336 1.45 8.33 20.89
C PHE A 336 2.90 8.65 21.24
N GLN A 337 3.85 7.89 20.69
CA GLN A 337 5.29 8.15 20.88
C GLN A 337 5.60 9.61 20.53
N GLN A 338 5.23 10.03 19.32
CA GLN A 338 5.55 11.39 18.85
C GLN A 338 4.81 12.49 19.61
N MET A 339 3.58 12.23 20.08
CA MET A 339 2.84 13.17 20.93
C MET A 339 3.59 13.44 22.24
N LEU A 340 4.22 12.41 22.82
CA LEU A 340 5.02 12.52 24.03
C LEU A 340 6.36 13.23 23.77
N GLU A 341 7.08 12.84 22.72
CA GLU A 341 8.34 13.49 22.32
C GLU A 341 8.18 14.99 22.07
N ARG A 342 7.03 15.38 21.51
CA ARG A 342 6.72 16.77 21.19
C ARG A 342 6.01 17.52 22.33
N MET A 343 5.90 16.89 23.50
CA MET A 343 5.29 17.44 24.71
C MET A 343 3.88 18.02 24.50
N LEU A 344 3.07 17.42 23.61
CA LEU A 344 1.81 18.04 23.18
C LEU A 344 0.77 18.16 24.30
N LEU A 345 0.80 17.26 25.29
CA LEU A 345 -0.08 17.33 26.45
C LEU A 345 0.22 18.53 27.39
N ALA A 346 1.36 19.22 27.20
CA ALA A 346 1.65 20.45 27.93
C ALA A 346 0.71 21.60 27.55
N ARG A 347 0.06 21.49 26.39
CA ARG A 347 -0.97 22.43 25.94
C ARG A 347 -2.31 22.03 26.53
N PRO A 348 -2.94 22.87 27.38
CA PRO A 348 -4.24 22.56 27.99
C PRO A 348 -5.30 22.22 26.94
N GLU A 349 -5.29 22.91 25.80
CA GLU A 349 -6.25 22.70 24.71
C GLU A 349 -6.16 21.29 24.12
N VAL A 350 -4.97 20.69 24.16
CA VAL A 350 -4.74 19.31 23.70
C VAL A 350 -5.20 18.31 24.75
N ALA A 351 -4.74 18.47 26.00
CA ALA A 351 -5.08 17.54 27.08
C ALA A 351 -6.60 17.52 27.36
N ASP A 352 -7.22 18.70 27.43
CA ASP A 352 -8.65 18.86 27.66
C ASP A 352 -9.45 18.44 26.43
N GLY A 353 -8.98 18.78 25.23
CA GLY A 353 -9.63 18.42 23.97
C GLY A 353 -9.73 16.90 23.77
N LEU A 354 -8.65 16.16 24.05
CA LEU A 354 -8.66 14.68 24.01
C LEU A 354 -9.59 14.08 25.07
N THR A 355 -9.57 14.61 26.30
CA THR A 355 -10.46 14.18 27.38
C THR A 355 -11.92 14.44 27.03
N LYS A 356 -12.22 15.57 26.38
CA LYS A 356 -13.57 15.91 25.92
C LYS A 356 -14.06 14.96 24.84
N LEU A 357 -13.23 14.65 23.83
CA LEU A 357 -13.58 13.70 22.76
C LEU A 357 -13.85 12.29 23.31
N LEU A 358 -13.08 11.86 24.31
CA LEU A 358 -13.27 10.57 24.99
C LEU A 358 -14.68 10.43 25.59
N ASN A 359 -15.20 11.51 26.18
CA ASN A 359 -16.48 11.52 26.90
C ASN A 359 -17.63 12.11 26.08
N LEU A 360 -17.41 12.42 24.81
CA LEU A 360 -18.40 13.08 23.96
C LEU A 360 -19.54 12.12 23.58
N ASP A 361 -20.78 12.57 23.71
CA ASP A 361 -21.92 11.89 23.10
C ASP A 361 -21.87 12.08 21.58
N LEU A 362 -21.44 11.02 20.87
CA LEU A 362 -21.29 11.05 19.41
C LEU A 362 -22.64 11.07 18.70
N CYS A 363 -22.77 11.89 17.66
CA CYS A 363 -23.93 11.86 16.78
C CYS A 363 -24.03 10.52 16.03
N SER A 364 -25.23 10.15 15.60
CA SER A 364 -25.49 8.85 14.94
C SER A 364 -24.64 8.67 13.68
N THR A 365 -24.46 9.73 12.90
CA THR A 365 -23.62 9.74 11.70
C THR A 365 -22.16 9.45 12.04
N ALA A 366 -21.58 10.16 13.01
CA ALA A 366 -20.19 9.96 13.44
C ALA A 366 -19.95 8.54 13.94
N GLN A 367 -20.89 7.98 14.72
CA GLN A 367 -20.82 6.59 15.18
C GLN A 367 -20.83 5.60 14.01
N GLN A 368 -21.73 5.79 13.03
CA GLN A 368 -21.87 4.90 11.88
C GLN A 368 -20.64 4.93 10.97
N VAL A 369 -20.15 6.14 10.64
CA VAL A 369 -18.96 6.32 9.80
C VAL A 369 -17.75 5.70 10.49
N THR A 370 -17.53 5.98 11.77
CA THR A 370 -16.39 5.41 12.53
C THR A 370 -16.46 3.88 12.55
N LYS A 371 -17.61 3.31 12.88
CA LYS A 371 -17.80 1.84 12.91
C LYS A 371 -17.61 1.18 11.55
N LYS A 372 -17.92 1.87 10.44
CA LYS A 372 -17.71 1.35 9.08
C LYS A 372 -16.22 1.15 8.77
N HIS A 373 -15.35 1.99 9.33
CA HIS A 373 -13.90 1.94 9.11
C HIS A 373 -13.16 1.04 10.11
N LEU A 374 -13.85 0.52 11.12
CA LEU A 374 -13.28 -0.43 12.09
C LEU A 374 -13.62 -1.87 11.70
N PRO A 375 -12.72 -2.83 11.98
CA PRO A 375 -13.05 -4.24 11.83
C PRO A 375 -14.24 -4.61 12.73
N ARG A 376 -15.16 -5.42 12.20
CA ARG A 376 -16.38 -5.82 12.92
C ARG A 376 -16.05 -6.67 14.15
N GLY A 377 -16.82 -6.51 15.22
CA GLY A 377 -16.69 -7.33 16.43
C GLY A 377 -15.44 -7.05 17.27
N THR A 378 -14.72 -5.96 17.00
CA THR A 378 -13.48 -5.61 17.70
C THR A 378 -13.69 -5.13 19.13
N GLY A 379 -14.87 -4.63 19.50
CA GLY A 379 -15.17 -4.17 20.86
C GLY A 379 -14.61 -2.79 21.23
N ILE A 380 -13.80 -2.16 20.36
CA ILE A 380 -13.38 -0.77 20.55
C ILE A 380 -14.57 0.19 20.39
N THR A 381 -14.64 1.22 21.23
CA THR A 381 -15.68 2.26 21.13
C THR A 381 -15.36 3.24 20.00
N ALA A 382 -16.39 3.89 19.45
CA ALA A 382 -16.19 4.92 18.43
C ALA A 382 -15.40 6.12 18.98
N ASN A 383 -15.62 6.51 20.25
CA ASN A 383 -14.84 7.54 20.92
C ASN A 383 -13.35 7.19 20.97
N ALA A 384 -13.01 5.97 21.39
CA ALA A 384 -11.63 5.52 21.44
C ALA A 384 -10.95 5.53 20.07
N ALA A 385 -11.67 5.15 19.01
CA ALA A 385 -11.15 5.21 17.64
C ALA A 385 -10.94 6.65 17.14
N ILE A 386 -11.88 7.56 17.40
CA ILE A 386 -11.75 8.99 17.05
C ILE A 386 -10.57 9.63 17.80
N VAL A 387 -10.46 9.36 19.10
CA VAL A 387 -9.36 9.86 19.93
C VAL A 387 -8.03 9.30 19.45
N GLY A 388 -7.96 7.99 19.16
CA GLY A 388 -6.77 7.37 18.58
C GLY A 388 -6.35 8.00 17.25
N GLY A 389 -7.31 8.27 16.36
CA GLY A 389 -7.05 8.99 15.11
C GLY A 389 -6.57 10.43 15.31
N GLY A 390 -7.15 11.14 16.28
CA GLY A 390 -6.70 12.47 16.69
C GLY A 390 -5.26 12.45 17.20
N ILE A 391 -4.91 11.48 18.04
CA ILE A 391 -3.53 11.30 18.55
C ILE A 391 -2.57 10.96 17.42
N ALA A 392 -2.95 10.08 16.50
CA ALA A 392 -2.13 9.78 15.32
C ALA A 392 -1.87 11.04 14.47
N MET A 393 -2.89 11.85 14.21
CA MET A 393 -2.76 13.11 13.46
C MET A 393 -1.89 14.15 14.16
N LEU A 394 -2.12 14.35 15.45
CA LEU A 394 -1.34 15.30 16.27
C LEU A 394 0.12 14.85 16.37
N GLY A 395 0.35 13.55 16.52
CA GLY A 395 1.67 12.95 16.61
C GLY A 395 2.48 13.05 15.32
N GLN A 396 1.87 13.21 14.14
CA GLN A 396 2.64 13.18 12.89
C GLN A 396 3.69 14.31 12.81
N PRO A 397 4.99 13.99 12.69
CA PRO A 397 6.05 15.00 12.69
C PRO A 397 6.07 15.84 11.42
N LEU A 398 5.60 15.29 10.29
CA LEU A 398 5.56 15.94 8.99
C LEU A 398 4.15 16.44 8.61
N GLY A 399 3.20 16.39 9.56
CA GLY A 399 1.79 16.66 9.30
C GLY A 399 1.10 15.55 8.51
N VAL A 400 -0.03 15.87 7.88
CA VAL A 400 -0.85 14.93 7.12
C VAL A 400 -0.64 15.13 5.61
N GLY A 401 -0.22 14.08 4.92
CA GLY A 401 -0.05 14.10 3.47
C GLY A 401 -1.39 14.19 2.71
N GLN A 402 -1.36 14.79 1.53
CA GLN A 402 -2.57 14.91 0.68
C GLN A 402 -2.95 13.61 -0.06
N GLY A 403 -2.08 12.59 0.00
CA GLY A 403 -2.21 11.38 -0.80
C GLY A 403 -2.22 11.68 -2.31
N ASN A 404 -2.96 10.88 -3.08
CA ASN A 404 -3.03 10.97 -4.54
C ASN A 404 -3.91 12.11 -5.08
N ASN A 405 -4.50 12.93 -4.21
CA ASN A 405 -5.31 14.07 -4.64
C ASN A 405 -4.63 15.40 -4.25
N PRO A 406 -3.81 15.99 -5.15
CA PRO A 406 -3.06 17.20 -4.84
C PRO A 406 -3.96 18.42 -4.57
N THR A 407 -5.25 18.35 -4.94
CA THR A 407 -6.22 19.44 -4.72
C THR A 407 -7.04 19.31 -3.44
N CYS A 408 -6.84 18.23 -2.65
CA CYS A 408 -7.56 18.03 -1.39
C CYS A 408 -7.17 19.11 -0.36
N GLN A 409 -8.04 20.11 -0.20
CA GLN A 409 -7.86 21.20 0.77
C GLN A 409 -8.07 20.74 2.21
N GLY A 410 -8.91 19.71 2.42
CA GLY A 410 -9.16 19.15 3.76
C GLY A 410 -7.90 18.59 4.40
N ALA A 411 -7.13 17.79 3.66
CA ALA A 411 -5.86 17.24 4.15
C ALA A 411 -4.84 18.34 4.50
N ARG A 412 -4.78 19.42 3.70
CA ARG A 412 -3.92 20.58 3.99
C ARG A 412 -4.34 21.29 5.27
N GLY A 413 -5.64 21.52 5.45
CA GLY A 413 -6.19 22.13 6.67
C GLY A 413 -5.86 21.30 7.91
N LEU A 414 -6.15 19.99 7.87
CA LEU A 414 -5.86 19.06 8.96
C LEU A 414 -4.37 19.03 9.30
N SER A 415 -3.49 19.02 8.29
CA SER A 415 -2.04 19.06 8.46
C SER A 415 -1.56 20.38 9.09
N LEU A 416 -2.06 21.52 8.60
CA LEU A 416 -1.73 22.83 9.15
C LEU A 416 -2.12 22.92 10.63
N TRP A 417 -3.35 22.53 10.98
CA TRP A 417 -3.83 22.62 12.35
C TRP A 417 -3.15 21.60 13.28
N SER A 418 -2.84 20.38 12.82
CA SER A 418 -2.13 19.43 13.69
C SER A 418 -0.74 19.92 14.13
N LEU A 419 -0.09 20.75 13.30
CA LEU A 419 1.24 21.30 13.59
C LEU A 419 1.19 22.67 14.30
N HIS A 420 0.28 23.56 13.89
CA HIS A 420 0.29 24.96 14.31
C HIS A 420 -0.81 25.31 15.32
N ASP A 421 -1.98 24.67 15.24
CA ASP A 421 -3.12 24.95 16.12
C ASP A 421 -3.87 23.66 16.49
N PRO A 422 -3.26 22.80 17.33
CA PRO A 422 -3.82 21.51 17.69
C PRO A 422 -5.11 21.63 18.51
N GLY A 423 -5.31 22.76 19.21
CA GLY A 423 -6.55 23.06 19.92
C GLY A 423 -7.71 23.27 18.96
N TYR A 424 -7.51 24.06 17.90
CA TYR A 424 -8.53 24.23 16.85
C TYR A 424 -8.83 22.93 16.11
N LEU A 425 -7.81 22.09 15.84
CA LEU A 425 -8.03 20.77 15.26
C LEU A 425 -8.98 19.90 16.12
N LEU A 426 -8.72 19.83 17.43
CA LEU A 426 -9.55 19.06 18.36
C LEU A 426 -10.95 19.66 18.51
N GLN A 427 -11.09 20.98 18.41
CA GLN A 427 -12.39 21.64 18.36
C GLN A 427 -13.18 21.23 17.12
N LEU A 428 -12.55 21.22 15.94
CA LEU A 428 -13.18 20.78 14.70
C LEU A 428 -13.60 19.31 14.77
N LEU A 429 -12.74 18.43 15.30
CA LEU A 429 -13.08 17.02 15.52
C LEU A 429 -14.26 16.88 16.48
N THR A 430 -14.29 17.67 17.56
CA THR A 430 -15.39 17.66 18.53
C THR A 430 -16.70 18.11 17.90
N SER A 431 -16.68 19.19 17.11
CA SER A 431 -17.85 19.66 16.38
C SER A 431 -18.34 18.62 15.38
N ALA A 432 -17.45 18.07 14.55
CA ALA A 432 -17.81 17.05 13.56
C ALA A 432 -18.31 15.72 14.17
N ALA A 433 -17.89 15.41 15.40
CA ALA A 433 -18.31 14.21 16.11
C ALA A 433 -19.65 14.39 16.86
N ARG A 434 -20.01 15.64 17.21
CA ARG A 434 -21.21 15.99 17.96
C ARG A 434 -22.37 16.41 17.07
N ASP A 435 -22.08 17.22 16.06
CA ASP A 435 -23.03 17.82 15.12
C ASP A 435 -23.23 16.88 13.92
#